data_AF-A0A7Y2WXH3-F1
#
_entry.id   AF-A0A7Y2WXH3-F1
#
_cell.length_a   1.000
_cell.length_b   1.000
_cell.length_c   1.000
_cell.angle_alpha   90.00
_cell.angle_beta   90.00
_cell.angle_gamma   90.00
#
_symmetry.space_group_name_H-M   'P 1'
#
loop_
_entity.id
_entity.type
_entity.pdbx_description
1 polymer ?
#
loop_
_entity_poly.entity_id
_entity_poly.type
_entity_poly.pdbx_seq_one_letter_code
_entity_poly.pdbx_strand_id
1 'polypeptide(L)'
;MSTDTTLDQLATQIGLPTALVRDLFDHGLISLSEAQHEGDLRELRRARRLRDDLELQHAAITIILRLRQRTVALQHEVTQLRSAARAAPPTPPSGAWSEAEWVILNELA
;
A
#
# COMPACT_ATOMS: atom_id res chain seq x y z
N MET A 1 6.33 27.48 10.88
CA MET A 1 4.89 27.49 10.58
C MET A 1 4.24 26.35 11.35
N SER A 2 3.07 26.57 11.95
CA SER A 2 2.31 25.50 12.60
C SER A 2 1.67 24.58 11.54
N THR A 3 1.58 23.28 11.82
CA THR A 3 0.97 22.27 10.93
C THR A 3 -0.47 22.63 10.55
N ASP A 4 -1.22 23.19 11.50
CA ASP A 4 -2.60 23.65 11.30
C ASP A 4 -2.71 24.73 10.20
N THR A 5 -1.80 25.70 10.21
CA THR A 5 -1.75 26.75 9.17
C THR A 5 -1.44 26.17 7.80
N THR A 6 -0.57 25.16 7.73
CA THR A 6 -0.24 24.49 6.47
C THR A 6 -1.43 23.69 5.92
N LEU A 7 -2.17 22.99 6.79
CA LEU A 7 -3.37 22.24 6.40
C LEU A 7 -4.48 23.16 5.88
N ASP A 8 -4.68 24.32 6.50
CA ASP A 8 -5.66 25.32 6.04
C ASP A 8 -5.33 25.90 4.67
N GLN A 9 -4.05 26.22 4.44
CA GLN A 9 -3.58 26.69 3.14
C GLN A 9 -3.78 25.63 2.05
N LEU A 10 -3.45 24.38 2.36
CA LEU A 10 -3.62 23.26 1.44
C LEU A 10 -5.10 22.99 1.12
N ALA A 11 -5.95 23.02 2.14
CA ALA A 11 -7.39 22.87 1.98
C ALA A 11 -7.96 23.95 1.04
N THR A 12 -7.55 25.19 1.24
CA THR A 12 -7.92 26.33 0.38
C THR A 12 -7.44 26.13 -1.05
N GLN A 13 -6.18 25.73 -1.25
CA GLN A 13 -5.59 25.54 -2.57
C GLN A 13 -6.27 24.41 -3.36
N ILE A 14 -6.62 23.31 -2.70
CA ILE A 14 -7.28 22.16 -3.33
C ILE A 14 -8.79 22.40 -3.49
N GLY A 15 -9.37 23.32 -2.70
CA GLY A 15 -10.81 23.55 -2.63
C GLY A 15 -11.55 22.48 -1.81
N LEU A 16 -10.90 21.91 -0.80
CA LEU A 16 -11.47 20.95 0.14
C LEU A 16 -11.76 21.60 1.50
N PRO A 17 -12.69 21.07 2.30
CA PRO A 17 -12.93 21.58 3.65
C PRO A 17 -11.72 21.24 4.54
N THR A 18 -11.25 22.18 5.36
CA THR A 18 -10.13 21.96 6.29
C THR A 18 -10.32 20.70 7.12
N ALA A 19 -11.53 20.47 7.64
CA ALA A 19 -11.84 19.30 8.45
C ALA A 19 -11.53 17.98 7.73
N LEU A 20 -11.87 17.89 6.43
CA LEU A 20 -11.54 16.70 5.65
C LEU A 20 -10.03 16.56 5.46
N VAL A 21 -9.32 17.64 5.12
CA VAL A 21 -7.86 17.58 4.93
C VAL A 21 -7.14 17.20 6.24
N ARG A 22 -7.63 17.69 7.38
CA ARG A 22 -7.14 17.30 8.71
C ARG A 22 -7.42 15.84 9.01
N ASP A 23 -8.63 15.34 8.75
CA ASP A 23 -8.95 13.91 8.89
C ASP A 23 -8.01 13.04 8.03
N LEU A 24 -7.75 13.42 6.78
CA LEU A 24 -6.83 12.69 5.90
C LEU A 24 -5.41 12.67 6.49
N PHE A 25 -4.94 13.78 7.05
CA PHE A 25 -3.63 13.87 7.70
C PHE A 25 -3.55 13.02 8.98
N ASP A 26 -4.51 13.18 9.89
CA ASP A 26 -4.57 12.44 11.16
C ASP A 26 -4.67 10.93 10.95
N HIS A 27 -5.23 10.53 9.82
CA HIS A 27 -5.35 9.14 9.41
C HIS A 27 -4.17 8.60 8.61
N GLY A 28 -3.13 9.40 8.39
CA GLY A 28 -1.92 9.02 7.65
C GLY A 28 -2.13 8.84 6.15
N LEU A 29 -3.23 9.36 5.60
CA LEU A 29 -3.51 9.31 4.15
C LEU A 29 -2.67 10.35 3.39
N ILE A 30 -2.20 11.39 4.08
CA ILE A 30 -1.24 12.40 3.61
C ILE A 30 -0.22 12.68 4.72
N SER A 31 1.00 13.09 4.38
CA SER A 31 2.07 13.34 5.39
C SER A 31 2.68 14.74 5.35
N LEU A 32 2.38 15.53 4.31
CA LEU A 32 2.94 16.87 4.06
C LEU A 32 4.47 16.93 3.99
N SER A 33 5.14 15.78 3.80
CA SER A 33 6.58 15.74 3.60
C SER A 33 6.94 16.04 2.15
N GLU A 34 8.07 16.72 1.92
CA GLU A 34 8.52 17.01 0.54
C GLU A 34 8.68 15.72 -0.29
N ALA A 35 9.16 14.64 0.32
CA ALA A 35 9.32 13.35 -0.32
C ALA A 35 8.01 12.71 -0.79
N GLN A 36 6.87 13.05 -0.17
CA GLN A 36 5.55 12.49 -0.51
C GLN A 36 4.60 13.51 -1.15
N HIS A 37 5.08 14.72 -1.46
CA HIS A 37 4.24 15.82 -1.89
C HIS A 37 3.31 15.47 -3.07
N GLU A 38 3.82 14.84 -4.13
CA GLU A 38 2.99 14.44 -5.27
C GLU A 38 2.07 13.24 -4.97
N GLY A 39 2.42 12.39 -4.00
CA GLY A 39 1.54 11.35 -3.49
C GLY A 39 0.34 11.94 -2.78
N ASP A 40 0.61 12.89 -1.88
CA ASP A 40 -0.39 13.60 -1.09
C ASP A 40 -1.33 14.41 -1.99
N LEU A 41 -0.80 15.15 -2.96
CA LEU A 41 -1.62 15.87 -3.95
C LEU A 41 -2.53 14.93 -4.74
N ARG A 42 -2.06 13.71 -5.07
CA ARG A 42 -2.89 12.72 -5.75
C ARG A 42 -4.03 12.21 -4.87
N GLU A 43 -3.78 11.97 -3.58
CA GLU A 43 -4.85 11.58 -2.65
C GLU A 43 -5.85 12.72 -2.45
N LEU A 44 -5.39 13.97 -2.31
CA LEU A 44 -6.26 15.14 -2.18
C LEU A 44 -7.13 15.36 -3.42
N ARG A 45 -6.58 15.20 -4.63
CA ARG A 45 -7.37 15.23 -5.87
C ARG A 45 -8.41 14.11 -5.93
N ARG A 46 -8.12 12.92 -5.36
CA ARG A 46 -9.11 11.83 -5.25
C ARG A 46 -10.20 12.17 -4.25
N ALA A 47 -9.84 12.67 -3.07
CA ALA A 47 -10.81 13.12 -2.08
C ALA A 47 -11.77 14.16 -2.65
N ARG A 48 -11.25 15.12 -3.43
CA ARG A 48 -12.06 16.11 -4.13
C ARG A 48 -13.04 15.48 -5.11
N ARG A 49 -12.61 14.55 -5.96
CA ARG A 49 -13.52 13.84 -6.88
C ARG A 49 -14.57 13.02 -6.14
N LEU A 50 -14.22 12.32 -5.07
CA LEU A 50 -15.19 11.59 -4.26
C LEU A 50 -16.25 12.51 -3.63
N ARG A 51 -15.87 13.73 -3.27
CA ARG A 51 -16.82 14.74 -2.78
C ARG A 51 -17.65 15.34 -3.92
N ASP A 52 -17.01 15.78 -4.99
CA ASP A 52 -17.64 16.58 -6.04
C ASP A 52 -18.47 15.70 -7.01
N ASP A 53 -18.01 14.48 -7.31
CA ASP A 53 -18.66 13.60 -8.29
C ASP A 53 -19.69 12.66 -7.65
N LEU A 54 -19.49 12.29 -6.39
CA LEU A 54 -20.32 11.30 -5.66
C LEU A 54 -21.04 11.90 -4.43
N GLU A 55 -20.86 13.20 -4.17
CA GLU A 55 -21.49 13.93 -3.06
C GLU A 55 -21.30 13.26 -1.68
N LEU A 56 -20.17 12.58 -1.51
CA LEU A 56 -19.92 11.80 -0.29
C LEU A 56 -19.59 12.69 0.90
N GLN A 57 -20.07 12.27 2.06
CA GLN A 57 -19.72 12.88 3.34
C GLN A 57 -18.27 12.58 3.72
N HIS A 58 -17.66 13.46 4.53
CA HIS A 58 -16.24 13.40 4.89
C HIS A 58 -15.83 12.03 5.46
N ALA A 59 -16.62 11.47 6.38
CA ALA A 59 -16.35 10.17 6.98
C ALA A 59 -16.31 9.04 5.93
N ALA A 60 -17.23 9.07 4.95
CA ALA A 60 -17.25 8.08 3.87
C ALA A 60 -16.02 8.19 2.97
N ILE A 61 -15.62 9.42 2.60
CA ILE A 61 -14.41 9.67 1.79
C ILE A 61 -13.18 9.09 2.50
N THR A 62 -13.00 9.39 3.78
CA THR A 62 -11.89 8.88 4.59
C THR A 62 -11.85 7.35 4.62
N ILE A 63 -12.99 6.69 4.86
CA ILE A 63 -13.09 5.23 4.88
C ILE A 63 -12.71 4.65 3.51
N ILE A 64 -13.25 5.20 2.43
CA ILE A 64 -13.00 4.72 1.06
C ILE A 64 -11.51 4.81 0.72
N LEU A 65 -10.86 5.95 1.04
CA LEU A 65 -9.44 6.14 0.76
C LEU A 65 -8.56 5.20 1.58
N ARG A 66 -8.91 4.92 2.84
CA ARG A 66 -8.24 3.91 3.67
C ARG A 66 -8.37 2.51 3.09
N LEU A 67 -9.59 2.10 2.75
CA LEU A 67 -9.84 0.78 2.15
C LEU A 67 -9.08 0.63 0.84
N ARG A 68 -9.01 1.69 0.03
CA ARG A 68 -8.23 1.72 -1.19
C ARG A 68 -6.73 1.52 -0.91
N GLN A 69 -6.14 2.29 0.01
CA GLN A 69 -4.71 2.13 0.36
C GLN A 69 -4.42 0.71 0.83
N ARG A 70 -5.25 0.16 1.71
CA ARG A 70 -5.11 -1.23 2.19
C ARG A 70 -5.21 -2.23 1.05
N THR A 71 -6.16 -2.05 0.14
CA THR A 71 -6.35 -2.92 -1.03
C THR A 71 -5.12 -2.89 -1.95
N VAL A 72 -4.56 -1.71 -2.22
CA VAL A 72 -3.34 -1.57 -3.05
C VAL A 72 -2.15 -2.25 -2.38
N ALA A 73 -1.97 -2.06 -1.07
CA ALA A 73 -0.90 -2.73 -0.32
C ALA A 73 -1.02 -4.26 -0.39
N LEU A 74 -2.23 -4.79 -0.17
CA LEU A 74 -2.51 -6.22 -0.28
C LEU A 74 -2.28 -6.75 -1.71
N GLN A 75 -2.66 -6.00 -2.74
CA GLN A 75 -2.40 -6.38 -4.13
C GLN A 75 -0.90 -6.44 -4.44
N HIS A 76 -0.12 -5.52 -3.88
CA HIS A 76 1.33 -5.54 -4.01
C HIS A 76 1.92 -6.77 -3.32
N GLU A 77 1.51 -7.05 -2.09
CA GLU A 77 1.94 -8.24 -1.34
C GLU A 77 1.61 -9.54 -2.09
N VAL A 78 0.38 -9.69 -2.58
CA VAL A 78 -0.02 -10.84 -3.40
C VAL A 78 0.84 -10.96 -4.66
N THR A 79 1.19 -9.85 -5.29
CA THR A 79 2.04 -9.85 -6.48
C THR A 79 3.46 -10.31 -6.16
N GLN A 80 4.01 -9.86 -5.03
CA GLN A 80 5.33 -10.30 -4.53
C GLN A 80 5.34 -11.78 -4.13
N LEU A 81 4.29 -12.26 -3.46
CA LEU A 81 4.17 -13.67 -3.10
C LEU A 81 4.06 -14.55 -4.36
N ARG A 82 3.31 -14.10 -5.38
CA ARG A 82 3.20 -14.80 -6.66
C ARG A 82 4.49 -14.77 -7.49
N SER A 83 5.32 -13.73 -7.38
CA SER A 83 6.63 -13.70 -8.04
C SER A 83 7.61 -14.62 -7.33
N ALA A 84 7.65 -14.58 -5.99
CA ALA A 84 8.48 -15.45 -5.17
C ALA A 84 8.16 -16.94 -5.39
N ALA A 85 6.88 -17.31 -5.40
CA ALA A 85 6.45 -18.69 -5.65
C ALA A 85 6.84 -19.21 -7.05
N ARG A 86 6.89 -18.34 -8.07
CA ARG A 86 7.33 -18.70 -9.43
C ARG A 86 8.84 -18.75 -9.57
N ALA A 87 9.56 -17.93 -8.79
CA ALA A 87 11.02 -17.91 -8.76
C ALA A 87 11.62 -19.03 -7.89
N ALA A 88 10.81 -19.66 -7.04
CA ALA A 88 11.24 -20.82 -6.26
C ALA A 88 11.63 -21.96 -7.21
N PRO A 89 12.85 -22.50 -7.11
CA PRO A 89 13.23 -23.68 -7.87
C PRO A 89 12.28 -24.83 -7.52
N PRO A 90 12.00 -25.75 -8.46
CA PRO A 90 11.18 -26.92 -8.17
C PRO A 90 11.77 -27.60 -6.94
N THR A 91 10.96 -27.71 -5.87
CA THR A 91 11.34 -28.54 -4.73
C THR A 91 11.61 -29.92 -5.30
N PRO A 92 12.84 -30.46 -5.18
CA PRO A 92 13.09 -31.82 -5.64
C PRO A 92 12.07 -32.71 -4.93
N PRO A 93 11.38 -33.63 -5.64
CA PRO A 93 10.39 -34.48 -5.01
C PRO A 93 11.04 -35.13 -3.79
N SER A 94 10.39 -35.04 -2.63
CA SER A 94 10.83 -35.70 -1.41
C SER A 94 10.86 -37.21 -1.68
N GLY A 95 12.02 -37.72 -2.08
CA GLY A 95 12.16 -39.03 -2.71
C GLY A 95 13.28 -39.11 -3.74
N ALA A 96 13.84 -37.99 -4.19
CA ALA A 96 15.12 -37.99 -4.91
C ALA A 96 16.27 -38.11 -3.91
N TRP A 97 16.49 -39.34 -3.43
CA TRP A 97 17.78 -39.74 -2.89
C TRP A 97 18.82 -39.41 -3.95
N SER A 98 19.75 -38.50 -3.63
CA SER A 98 20.85 -38.20 -4.55
C SER A 98 21.64 -39.49 -4.78
N GLU A 99 22.00 -39.81 -6.01
CA GLU A 99 22.88 -40.95 -6.35
C GLU A 99 24.17 -40.98 -5.52
N ALA A 100 24.58 -39.85 -4.93
CA ALA A 100 25.72 -39.75 -4.03
C ALA A 100 25.56 -40.55 -2.71
N GLU A 101 24.33 -40.88 -2.30
CA GLU A 101 24.09 -41.64 -1.06
C GLU A 101 24.15 -43.17 -1.27
N TRP A 102 23.91 -43.64 -2.51
CA TRP A 102 23.97 -45.07 -2.85
C TRP A 102 25.39 -45.63 -2.82
N VAL A 103 26.40 -44.84 -3.17
CA VAL A 103 27.80 -45.28 -3.17
C VAL A 103 28.29 -45.58 -1.75
N ILE A 104 27.86 -44.79 -0.76
CA ILE A 104 28.31 -44.93 0.63
C ILE A 104 27.70 -46.17 1.30
N LEU A 105 26.47 -46.55 0.93
CA LEU A 105 25.80 -47.73 1.50
C LEU A 105 26.19 -49.05 0.83
N ASN A 106 26.64 -49.05 -0.43
CA ASN A 106 27.09 -50.27 -1.11
C ASN A 106 28.55 -50.66 -0.82
N GLU A 107 29.36 -49.77 -0.25
CA GLU A 107 30.72 -50.11 0.20
C GLU A 107 30.77 -50.65 1.64
N LEU A 108 29.64 -50.68 2.34
CA LEU A 108 29.51 -51.17 3.72
C LEU A 108 28.70 -52.49 3.84
N ALA A 109 28.36 -53.13 2.72
CA ALA A 109 27.71 -54.45 2.66
C ALA A 109 28.66 -55.50 2.06
#